data_AF-A0A1N7CN56-F1
#
_entry.id   AF-A0A1N7CN56-F1
#
_cell.length_a   1.000
_cell.length_b   1.000
_cell.length_c   1.000
_cell.angle_alpha   90.00
_cell.angle_beta   90.00
_cell.angle_gamma   90.00
#
_symmetry.space_group_name_H-M   'P 1'
#
loop_
_entity.id
_entity.type
_entity.pdbx_description
1 polymer ?
#
loop_
_entity_poly.entity_id
_entity_poly.type
_entity_poly.pdbx_seq_one_letter_code
_entity_poly.pdbx_strand_id
1 'polypeptide(L)'
;MNMPDPQMMTKEWMAQISNPEQWKTWFNMVPQPAANPIAGILQDAGASIKPDVIEQLKNAYVAKLTGLWADFMAGKAPELKDRRFAAPAWHASPLSAFNAAAYLLNAEFLIAMADAVEATPHQKQKIAFAVQQIVDAMSPANFLATNPDAQQTLIETKGESLAKGLSNMLADMQKGRISQSDESAFEVGRNVATTPGTVVFENALFQLIQYTPATATVHQRPLLMVPPCINKFYILDLQPENSLVRYAVEQGNTVFLMSWRNPDLSMQHLTWDDYVEQGVIEAIRVVQDISGQDKLNMFGFCVGGTIVSTALAVLKARGENPAASLTLLTTFLDFCDTGALDVFIDEPQVALREQTLAKGGLMSGRDLGSTFSSLRPNDLVWNYVQSNYLKGKEPPAFDLLYWNGDGTGLPGPMFCWYLRNTYLENSLKVPGKLTVAGEKVDLSSIDAPAFIYGSREDHIVPWGAAYASTALLNPKKPKANRFILGASGHIAGVINPASKKKRSYWSNDAGKGARTAKAKPLTAEQWMEGATEHVGSWWPEWAAFLAEHGGADVKAPGKPGNKRHAPIEAAPGRYVKVRAD
;
A
#
# COMPACT_ATOMS: atom_id res chain seq x y z
N MET A 1 -54.39 -10.19 -20.41
CA MET A 1 -53.59 -9.20 -21.16
C MET A 1 -52.71 -9.98 -22.12
N ASN A 2 -52.91 -9.80 -23.42
CA ASN A 2 -52.16 -10.50 -24.46
C ASN A 2 -50.71 -10.04 -24.43
N MET A 3 -49.76 -10.97 -24.27
CA MET A 3 -48.36 -10.66 -24.50
C MET A 3 -48.13 -10.45 -26.01
N PRO A 4 -47.29 -9.48 -26.42
CA PRO A 4 -46.97 -9.27 -27.83
C PRO A 4 -46.24 -10.50 -28.39
N ASP A 5 -46.54 -10.85 -29.65
CA ASP A 5 -45.89 -11.91 -30.40
C ASP A 5 -44.37 -11.59 -30.56
N PRO A 6 -43.46 -12.45 -30.07
CA PRO A 6 -42.02 -12.27 -30.20
C PRO A 6 -41.57 -12.07 -31.65
N GLN A 7 -42.26 -12.63 -32.63
CA GLN A 7 -41.91 -12.46 -34.06
C GLN A 7 -42.28 -11.09 -34.62
N MET A 8 -43.31 -10.44 -34.06
CA MET A 8 -43.67 -9.04 -34.39
C MET A 8 -42.66 -8.06 -33.83
N MET A 9 -42.20 -8.26 -32.59
CA MET A 9 -41.14 -7.45 -31.98
C MET A 9 -39.82 -7.55 -32.77
N THR A 10 -39.45 -8.75 -33.23
CA THR A 10 -38.24 -8.93 -34.06
C THR A 10 -38.38 -8.32 -35.45
N LYS A 11 -39.59 -8.31 -36.05
CA LYS A 11 -39.85 -7.67 -37.34
C LYS A 11 -39.87 -6.15 -37.26
N GLU A 12 -40.46 -5.57 -36.21
CA GLU A 12 -40.44 -4.13 -35.96
C GLU A 12 -39.03 -3.63 -35.63
N TRP A 13 -38.26 -4.41 -34.87
CA TRP A 13 -36.85 -4.15 -34.59
C TRP A 13 -35.98 -4.23 -35.85
N MET A 14 -36.17 -5.23 -36.71
CA MET A 14 -35.45 -5.35 -38.00
C MET A 14 -35.86 -4.26 -39.03
N ALA A 15 -37.09 -3.75 -38.97
CA ALA A 15 -37.57 -2.66 -39.82
C ALA A 15 -37.01 -1.29 -39.39
N GLN A 16 -36.76 -1.07 -38.09
CA GLN A 16 -36.04 0.11 -37.60
C GLN A 16 -34.54 0.08 -37.95
N ILE A 17 -33.92 -1.10 -37.97
CA ILE A 17 -32.47 -1.25 -38.26
C ILE A 17 -32.17 -1.19 -39.76
N SER A 18 -33.16 -1.33 -40.65
CA SER A 18 -32.94 -1.33 -42.10
C SER A 18 -33.10 0.04 -42.77
N ASN A 19 -33.41 1.11 -42.02
CA ASN A 19 -33.59 2.47 -42.56
C ASN A 19 -32.27 3.28 -42.60
N PRO A 20 -31.68 3.57 -43.78
CA PRO A 20 -30.41 4.29 -43.92
C PRO A 20 -30.38 5.70 -43.32
N GLU A 21 -31.55 6.35 -43.20
CA GLU A 21 -31.67 7.70 -42.60
C GLU A 21 -31.65 7.65 -41.06
N GLN A 22 -32.04 6.54 -40.43
CA GLN A 22 -31.88 6.32 -38.99
C GLN A 22 -30.42 6.01 -38.60
N TRP A 23 -29.67 5.39 -39.51
CA TRP A 23 -28.22 5.20 -39.33
C TRP A 23 -27.45 6.52 -39.31
N LYS A 24 -27.82 7.50 -40.14
CA LYS A 24 -27.23 8.85 -40.07
C LYS A 24 -27.50 9.54 -38.73
N THR A 25 -28.65 9.28 -38.10
CA THR A 25 -28.97 9.81 -36.76
C THR A 25 -28.18 9.11 -35.67
N TRP A 26 -27.87 7.82 -35.80
CA TRP A 26 -26.96 7.09 -34.91
C TRP A 26 -25.47 7.46 -35.12
N PHE A 27 -25.03 7.69 -36.36
CA PHE A 27 -23.70 8.23 -36.65
C PHE A 27 -23.55 9.70 -36.19
N ASN A 28 -24.66 10.46 -36.14
CA ASN A 28 -24.71 11.77 -35.48
C ASN A 28 -24.95 11.65 -33.95
N MET A 29 -25.19 10.45 -33.43
CA MET A 29 -25.08 10.05 -32.01
C MET A 29 -23.74 9.38 -31.70
N VAL A 30 -22.75 9.41 -32.62
CA VAL A 30 -21.38 9.60 -32.15
C VAL A 30 -21.45 10.88 -31.34
N PRO A 31 -21.08 10.88 -30.04
CA PRO A 31 -21.18 12.08 -29.24
C PRO A 31 -20.50 13.21 -30.01
N GLN A 32 -21.29 14.18 -30.49
CA GLN A 32 -20.76 15.51 -30.65
C GLN A 32 -20.13 15.84 -29.30
N PRO A 33 -18.93 16.44 -29.25
CA PRO A 33 -18.22 16.70 -28.00
C PRO A 33 -18.95 17.77 -27.17
N ALA A 34 -20.15 17.45 -26.70
CA ALA A 34 -20.77 18.04 -25.54
C ALA A 34 -19.99 17.48 -24.36
N ALA A 35 -19.01 18.28 -23.93
CA ALA A 35 -18.11 18.03 -22.82
C ALA A 35 -17.45 16.64 -22.86
N ASN A 36 -16.42 16.51 -23.70
CA ASN A 36 -15.40 15.48 -23.48
C ASN A 36 -14.97 15.60 -22.00
N PRO A 37 -15.19 14.60 -21.13
CA PRO A 37 -14.81 14.71 -19.71
C PRO A 37 -13.30 14.94 -19.56
N ILE A 38 -12.53 14.48 -20.55
CA ILE A 38 -11.10 14.80 -20.66
C ILE A 38 -10.88 16.28 -21.01
N ALA A 39 -11.75 16.95 -21.78
CA ALA A 39 -11.57 18.37 -22.10
C ALA A 39 -11.68 19.28 -20.86
N GLY A 40 -12.58 18.99 -19.92
CA GLY A 40 -12.61 19.70 -18.63
C GLY A 40 -11.34 19.47 -17.82
N ILE A 41 -10.90 18.22 -17.72
CA ILE A 41 -9.65 17.83 -17.02
C ILE A 41 -8.41 18.45 -17.70
N LEU A 42 -8.37 18.49 -19.03
CA LEU A 42 -7.28 19.10 -19.81
C LEU A 42 -7.28 20.62 -19.69
N GLN A 43 -8.45 21.25 -19.67
CA GLN A 43 -8.60 22.69 -19.53
C GLN A 43 -8.17 23.15 -18.12
N ASP A 44 -8.56 22.42 -17.07
CA ASP A 44 -8.15 22.68 -15.69
C ASP A 44 -6.66 22.38 -15.46
N ALA A 45 -6.09 21.40 -16.17
CA ALA A 45 -4.67 21.05 -16.10
C ALA A 45 -3.75 21.88 -17.02
N GLY A 46 -4.32 22.73 -17.88
CA GLY A 46 -3.56 23.52 -18.87
C GLY A 46 -2.82 22.66 -19.91
N ALA A 47 -3.36 21.49 -20.26
CA ALA A 47 -2.69 20.49 -21.08
C ALA A 47 -3.39 20.27 -22.43
N SER A 48 -2.63 19.91 -23.47
CA SER A 48 -3.15 19.67 -24.82
C SER A 48 -2.71 18.32 -25.37
N ILE A 49 -3.43 17.78 -26.35
CA ILE A 49 -3.00 16.63 -27.14
C ILE A 49 -2.86 17.11 -28.58
N LYS A 50 -1.81 16.67 -29.28
CA LYS A 50 -1.59 17.07 -30.66
C LYS A 50 -2.75 16.62 -31.57
N PRO A 51 -3.28 17.49 -32.46
CA PRO A 51 -4.44 17.16 -33.29
C PRO A 51 -4.28 15.89 -34.13
N ASP A 52 -3.08 15.64 -34.67
CA ASP A 52 -2.73 14.45 -35.45
C ASP A 52 -2.78 13.18 -34.60
N VAL A 53 -2.33 13.23 -33.34
CA VAL A 53 -2.42 12.09 -32.41
C VAL A 53 -3.87 11.81 -32.03
N ILE A 54 -4.69 12.85 -31.81
CA ILE A 54 -6.13 12.69 -31.56
C ILE A 54 -6.80 12.00 -32.75
N GLU A 55 -6.48 12.43 -33.97
CA GLU A 55 -7.04 11.85 -35.20
C GLU A 55 -6.62 10.38 -35.37
N GLN A 56 -5.35 10.04 -35.12
CA GLN A 56 -4.86 8.66 -35.14
C GLN A 56 -5.59 7.78 -34.12
N LEU A 57 -5.71 8.24 -32.87
CA LEU A 57 -6.40 7.51 -31.82
C LEU A 57 -7.89 7.31 -32.14
N LYS A 58 -8.55 8.34 -32.69
CA LYS A 58 -9.95 8.26 -33.14
C LYS A 58 -10.11 7.24 -34.27
N ASN A 59 -9.25 7.28 -35.27
CA ASN A 59 -9.31 6.36 -36.41
C ASN A 59 -9.09 4.90 -35.96
N ALA A 60 -8.13 4.67 -35.06
CA ALA A 60 -7.89 3.35 -34.47
C ALA A 60 -9.10 2.85 -33.65
N TYR A 61 -9.70 3.74 -32.85
CA TYR A 61 -10.91 3.44 -32.08
C TYR A 61 -12.10 3.09 -32.99
N VAL A 62 -12.38 3.91 -34.00
CA VAL A 62 -13.49 3.68 -34.95
C VAL A 62 -13.30 2.36 -35.71
N ALA A 63 -12.08 2.04 -36.13
CA ALA A 63 -11.78 0.78 -36.80
C ALA A 63 -12.08 -0.44 -35.89
N LYS A 64 -11.61 -0.40 -34.64
CA LYS A 64 -11.85 -1.46 -33.66
C LYS A 64 -13.34 -1.58 -33.30
N LEU A 65 -14.04 -0.45 -33.11
CA LEU A 65 -15.47 -0.43 -32.81
C LEU A 65 -16.31 -0.98 -33.96
N THR A 66 -15.94 -0.65 -35.20
CA THR A 66 -16.60 -1.18 -36.41
C THR A 66 -16.43 -2.70 -36.49
N GLY A 67 -15.22 -3.22 -36.22
CA GLY A 67 -14.95 -4.66 -36.15
C GLY A 67 -15.77 -5.35 -35.06
N LEU A 68 -15.80 -4.76 -33.85
CA LEU A 68 -16.58 -5.28 -32.72
C LEU A 68 -18.09 -5.33 -33.04
N TRP A 69 -18.61 -4.30 -33.70
CA TRP A 69 -20.02 -4.25 -34.11
C TRP A 69 -20.33 -5.29 -35.20
N ALA A 70 -19.44 -5.47 -36.18
CA ALA A 70 -19.59 -6.49 -37.21
C ALA A 70 -19.61 -7.91 -36.62
N ASP A 71 -18.73 -8.21 -35.66
CA ASP A 71 -18.70 -9.50 -34.96
C ASP A 71 -20.00 -9.73 -34.17
N PHE A 72 -20.50 -8.70 -33.47
CA PHE A 72 -21.78 -8.79 -32.75
C PHE A 72 -22.95 -9.07 -33.70
N MET A 73 -23.04 -8.36 -34.83
CA MET A 73 -24.08 -8.59 -35.85
C MET A 73 -23.97 -9.98 -36.49
N ALA A 74 -22.76 -10.54 -36.57
CA ALA A 74 -22.52 -11.91 -36.99
C ALA A 74 -22.79 -12.96 -35.90
N GLY A 75 -23.28 -12.56 -34.73
CA GLY A 75 -23.55 -13.44 -33.60
C GLY A 75 -22.30 -13.99 -32.90
N LYS A 76 -21.12 -13.43 -33.18
CA LYS A 76 -19.86 -13.82 -32.55
C LYS A 76 -19.67 -13.06 -31.25
N ALA A 77 -19.46 -13.78 -30.16
CA ALA A 77 -19.13 -13.17 -28.89
C ALA A 77 -17.64 -12.75 -28.88
N PRO A 78 -17.32 -11.49 -28.53
CA PRO A 78 -15.93 -11.06 -28.39
C PRO A 78 -15.23 -11.78 -27.23
N GLU A 79 -13.92 -12.00 -27.37
CA GLU A 79 -13.10 -12.57 -26.31
C GLU A 79 -12.85 -11.51 -25.21
N LEU A 80 -13.17 -11.84 -23.96
CA LEU A 80 -12.92 -10.99 -22.80
C LEU A 80 -11.75 -11.55 -22.00
N LYS A 81 -10.65 -10.79 -21.91
CA LYS A 81 -9.44 -11.16 -21.15
C LYS A 81 -9.36 -10.50 -19.77
N ASP A 82 -10.21 -9.50 -19.53
CA ASP A 82 -10.26 -8.79 -18.24
C ASP A 82 -10.95 -9.65 -17.18
N ARG A 83 -10.29 -9.79 -16.03
CA ARG A 83 -10.77 -10.62 -14.92
C ARG A 83 -12.13 -10.18 -14.35
N ARG A 84 -12.51 -8.90 -14.51
CA ARG A 84 -13.83 -8.37 -14.12
C ARG A 84 -14.97 -9.07 -14.84
N PHE A 85 -14.71 -9.62 -16.03
CA PHE A 85 -15.72 -10.26 -16.87
C PHE A 85 -15.52 -11.78 -17.00
N ALA A 86 -14.76 -12.39 -16.08
CA ALA A 86 -14.42 -13.81 -16.17
C ALA A 86 -15.59 -14.78 -15.85
N ALA A 87 -16.68 -14.30 -15.25
CA ALA A 87 -17.81 -15.15 -14.90
C ALA A 87 -18.54 -15.65 -16.16
N PRO A 88 -19.01 -16.91 -16.21
CA PRO A 88 -19.67 -17.49 -17.39
C PRO A 88 -20.85 -16.66 -17.91
N ALA A 89 -21.57 -15.96 -17.02
CA ALA A 89 -22.71 -15.10 -17.36
C ALA A 89 -22.36 -14.00 -18.38
N TRP A 90 -21.12 -13.48 -18.35
CA TRP A 90 -20.64 -12.48 -19.31
C TRP A 90 -20.47 -13.05 -20.72
N HIS A 91 -20.19 -14.35 -20.83
CA HIS A 91 -19.98 -15.05 -22.09
C HIS A 91 -21.25 -15.74 -22.61
N ALA A 92 -22.29 -15.85 -21.77
CA ALA A 92 -23.53 -16.54 -22.11
C ALA A 92 -24.42 -15.77 -23.10
N SER A 93 -24.24 -14.45 -23.22
CA SER A 93 -25.01 -13.58 -24.12
C SER A 93 -24.08 -12.73 -24.99
N PRO A 94 -24.19 -12.77 -26.33
CA PRO A 94 -23.43 -11.90 -27.23
C PRO A 94 -23.57 -10.41 -26.89
N LEU A 95 -24.73 -9.99 -26.38
CA LEU A 95 -24.96 -8.60 -25.95
C LEU A 95 -24.16 -8.23 -24.70
N SER A 96 -24.06 -9.13 -23.74
CA SER A 96 -23.27 -8.92 -22.51
C SER A 96 -21.78 -8.85 -22.83
N ALA A 97 -21.30 -9.77 -23.66
CA ALA A 97 -19.93 -9.78 -24.13
C ALA A 97 -19.59 -8.53 -24.96
N PHE A 98 -20.49 -8.11 -25.86
CA PHE A 98 -20.35 -6.88 -26.63
C PHE A 98 -20.26 -5.64 -25.74
N ASN A 99 -21.15 -5.49 -24.75
CA ASN A 99 -21.12 -4.36 -23.82
C ASN A 99 -19.80 -4.29 -23.03
N ALA A 100 -19.32 -5.43 -22.53
CA ALA A 100 -18.03 -5.49 -21.83
C ALA A 100 -16.86 -5.14 -22.76
N ALA A 101 -16.84 -5.67 -23.99
CA ALA A 101 -15.81 -5.38 -24.97
C ALA A 101 -15.83 -3.91 -25.44
N ALA A 102 -17.01 -3.32 -25.63
CA ALA A 102 -17.17 -1.91 -25.98
C ALA A 102 -16.67 -0.99 -24.85
N TYR A 103 -16.98 -1.34 -23.60
CA TYR A 103 -16.41 -0.65 -22.44
C TYR A 103 -14.87 -0.75 -22.40
N LEU A 104 -14.30 -1.94 -22.60
CA LEU A 104 -12.83 -2.12 -22.61
C LEU A 104 -12.16 -1.30 -23.73
N LEU A 105 -12.79 -1.24 -24.90
CA LEU A 105 -12.30 -0.43 -26.01
C LEU A 105 -12.37 1.08 -25.69
N ASN A 106 -13.44 1.54 -25.05
CA ASN A 106 -13.56 2.91 -24.57
C ASN A 106 -12.48 3.23 -23.53
N ALA A 107 -12.24 2.31 -22.58
CA ALA A 107 -11.20 2.44 -21.58
C ALA A 107 -9.81 2.55 -22.22
N GLU A 108 -9.49 1.67 -23.18
CA GLU A 108 -8.22 1.72 -23.94
C GLU A 108 -8.03 3.09 -24.62
N PHE A 109 -9.09 3.60 -25.26
CA PHE A 109 -9.05 4.90 -25.92
C PHE A 109 -8.84 6.06 -24.95
N LEU A 110 -9.56 6.09 -23.83
CA LEU A 110 -9.43 7.16 -22.83
C LEU A 110 -8.03 7.15 -22.17
N ILE A 111 -7.49 5.97 -21.88
CA ILE A 111 -6.12 5.82 -21.33
C ILE A 111 -5.09 6.28 -22.37
N ALA A 112 -5.21 5.86 -23.62
CA ALA A 112 -4.31 6.30 -24.69
C ALA A 112 -4.35 7.82 -24.91
N MET A 113 -5.54 8.43 -24.76
CA MET A 113 -5.70 9.89 -24.78
C MET A 113 -4.98 10.55 -23.60
N ALA A 114 -5.06 9.98 -22.39
CA ALA A 114 -4.36 10.49 -21.22
C ALA A 114 -2.83 10.39 -21.36
N ASP A 115 -2.33 9.30 -21.93
CA ASP A 115 -0.89 9.09 -22.19
C ASP A 115 -0.35 10.08 -23.25
N ALA A 116 -1.19 10.42 -24.24
CA ALA A 116 -0.86 11.34 -25.32
C ALA A 116 -0.85 12.82 -24.91
N VAL A 117 -1.27 13.15 -23.68
CA VAL A 117 -1.29 14.53 -23.18
C VAL A 117 0.12 15.11 -23.12
N GLU A 118 0.31 16.32 -23.65
CA GLU A 118 1.52 17.11 -23.52
C GLU A 118 1.48 17.91 -22.22
N ALA A 119 2.07 17.35 -21.16
CA ALA A 119 2.19 17.97 -19.84
C ALA A 119 3.46 17.46 -19.13
N THR A 120 3.78 18.05 -17.98
CA THR A 120 4.86 17.53 -17.12
C THR A 120 4.55 16.09 -16.66
N PRO A 121 5.55 15.26 -16.32
CA PRO A 121 5.32 13.88 -15.87
C PRO A 121 4.29 13.77 -14.74
N HIS A 122 4.36 14.67 -13.77
CA HIS A 122 3.43 14.75 -12.63
C HIS A 122 1.99 15.07 -13.07
N GLN A 123 1.81 16.06 -13.95
CA GLN A 123 0.49 16.39 -14.50
C GLN A 123 -0.08 15.23 -15.33
N LYS A 124 0.74 14.56 -16.14
CA LYS A 124 0.30 13.37 -16.89
C LYS A 124 -0.17 12.26 -15.94
N GLN A 125 0.57 12.00 -14.87
CA GLN A 125 0.17 11.00 -13.87
C GLN A 125 -1.16 11.36 -13.19
N LYS A 126 -1.38 12.64 -12.83
CA LYS A 126 -2.67 13.10 -12.30
C LYS A 126 -3.82 12.87 -13.28
N ILE A 127 -3.63 13.21 -14.55
CA ILE A 127 -4.65 13.04 -15.59
C ILE A 127 -4.92 11.56 -15.83
N ALA A 128 -3.87 10.74 -15.97
CA ALA A 128 -3.99 9.30 -16.14
C ALA A 128 -4.72 8.66 -14.95
N PHE A 129 -4.39 9.07 -13.72
CA PHE A 129 -5.10 8.62 -12.52
C PHE A 129 -6.58 9.02 -12.54
N ALA A 130 -6.91 10.28 -12.83
CA ALA A 130 -8.30 10.74 -12.90
C ALA A 130 -9.10 9.99 -13.98
N VAL A 131 -8.51 9.77 -15.16
CA VAL A 131 -9.12 8.98 -16.23
C VAL A 131 -9.32 7.54 -15.80
N GLN A 132 -8.35 6.93 -15.14
CA GLN A 132 -8.46 5.57 -14.61
C GLN A 132 -9.60 5.46 -13.58
N GLN A 133 -9.75 6.43 -12.67
CA GLN A 133 -10.87 6.45 -11.71
C GLN A 133 -12.23 6.48 -12.41
N ILE A 134 -12.37 7.31 -13.46
CA ILE A 134 -13.61 7.42 -14.24
C ILE A 134 -13.89 6.10 -14.97
N VAL A 135 -12.89 5.55 -15.66
CA VAL A 135 -12.99 4.27 -16.36
C VAL A 135 -13.46 3.19 -15.40
N ASP A 136 -12.80 3.05 -14.25
CA ASP A 136 -13.12 2.01 -13.27
C ASP A 136 -14.51 2.18 -12.67
N ALA A 137 -14.92 3.42 -12.37
CA ALA A 137 -16.27 3.71 -11.88
C ALA A 137 -17.37 3.37 -12.90
N MET A 138 -17.10 3.61 -14.19
CA MET A 138 -18.05 3.36 -15.29
C MET A 138 -18.10 1.90 -15.74
N SER A 139 -17.37 0.99 -15.08
CA SER A 139 -17.39 -0.43 -15.44
C SER A 139 -18.82 -1.00 -15.40
N PRO A 140 -19.28 -1.71 -16.45
CA PRO A 140 -20.61 -2.30 -16.47
C PRO A 140 -20.79 -3.38 -15.39
N ALA A 141 -19.70 -3.90 -14.84
CA ALA A 141 -19.75 -4.82 -13.71
C ALA A 141 -20.24 -4.14 -12.41
N ASN A 142 -20.11 -2.82 -12.27
CA ASN A 142 -20.45 -2.13 -11.02
C ASN A 142 -21.96 -1.88 -10.82
N PHE A 143 -22.80 -2.12 -11.84
CA PHE A 143 -24.22 -1.82 -11.80
C PHE A 143 -25.07 -3.07 -12.03
N LEU A 144 -26.10 -3.28 -11.20
CA LEU A 144 -27.03 -4.42 -11.34
C LEU A 144 -27.67 -4.48 -12.74
N ALA A 145 -28.00 -3.32 -13.33
CA ALA A 145 -28.65 -3.25 -14.63
C ALA A 145 -27.78 -3.77 -15.80
N THR A 146 -26.45 -3.74 -15.65
CA THR A 146 -25.50 -4.10 -16.70
C THR A 146 -24.62 -5.31 -16.34
N ASN A 147 -24.77 -5.86 -15.14
CA ASN A 147 -23.98 -6.99 -14.66
C ASN A 147 -24.79 -8.31 -14.72
N PRO A 148 -24.59 -9.14 -15.77
CA PRO A 148 -25.32 -10.40 -15.92
C PRO A 148 -25.01 -11.42 -14.82
N ASP A 149 -23.81 -11.41 -14.23
CA ASP A 149 -23.44 -12.30 -13.11
C ASP A 149 -24.26 -11.96 -11.84
N ALA A 150 -24.41 -10.65 -11.55
CA ALA A 150 -25.27 -10.20 -10.46
C ALA A 150 -26.76 -10.46 -10.72
N GLN A 151 -27.23 -10.25 -11.96
CA GLN A 151 -28.61 -10.57 -12.36
C GLN A 151 -28.91 -12.06 -12.25
N GLN A 152 -27.98 -12.92 -12.67
CA GLN A 152 -28.10 -14.36 -12.51
C GLN A 152 -28.17 -14.75 -11.03
N THR A 153 -27.27 -14.21 -10.19
CA THR A 153 -27.28 -14.44 -8.75
C THR A 153 -28.61 -14.01 -8.11
N LEU A 154 -29.15 -12.86 -8.52
CA LEU A 154 -30.46 -12.36 -8.07
C LEU A 154 -31.58 -13.35 -8.38
N ILE A 155 -31.60 -13.90 -9.59
CA ILE A 155 -32.61 -14.89 -10.02
C ILE A 155 -32.45 -16.20 -9.24
N GLU A 156 -31.22 -16.73 -9.14
CA GLU A 156 -30.91 -17.98 -8.45
C GLU A 156 -31.28 -17.93 -6.96
N THR A 157 -31.05 -16.80 -6.30
CA THR A 157 -31.37 -16.58 -4.89
C THR A 157 -32.77 -16.02 -4.65
N LYS A 158 -33.59 -15.87 -5.71
CA LYS A 158 -34.95 -15.29 -5.64
C LYS A 158 -35.00 -13.93 -4.93
N GLY A 159 -33.98 -13.10 -5.10
CA GLY A 159 -33.90 -11.76 -4.52
C GLY A 159 -33.16 -11.66 -3.18
N GLU A 160 -32.84 -12.78 -2.52
CA GLU A 160 -32.16 -12.79 -1.23
C GLU A 160 -30.77 -12.14 -1.30
N SER A 161 -30.03 -12.36 -2.39
CA SER A 161 -28.70 -11.76 -2.59
C SER A 161 -28.73 -10.24 -2.56
N LEU A 162 -29.73 -9.62 -3.18
CA LEU A 162 -29.85 -8.17 -3.24
C LEU A 162 -30.34 -7.58 -1.91
N ALA A 163 -31.25 -8.28 -1.22
CA ALA A 163 -31.69 -7.87 0.12
C ALA A 163 -30.51 -7.87 1.10
N LYS A 164 -29.70 -8.94 1.09
CA LYS A 164 -28.47 -9.02 1.89
C LYS A 164 -27.45 -7.97 1.47
N GLY A 165 -27.28 -7.74 0.17
CA GLY A 165 -26.36 -6.74 -0.35
C GLY A 165 -26.74 -5.29 0.02
N LEU A 166 -28.04 -4.96 0.02
CA LEU A 166 -28.53 -3.68 0.51
C LEU A 166 -28.30 -3.52 2.01
N SER A 167 -28.50 -4.58 2.80
CA SER A 167 -28.17 -4.58 4.23
C SER A 167 -26.68 -4.32 4.47
N ASN A 168 -25.81 -4.95 3.69
CA ASN A 168 -24.36 -4.72 3.74
C ASN A 168 -24.02 -3.25 3.43
N MET A 169 -24.59 -2.69 2.37
CA MET A 169 -24.38 -1.30 1.97
C MET A 169 -24.84 -0.32 3.06
N LEU A 170 -26.01 -0.54 3.66
CA LEU A 170 -26.53 0.30 4.74
C LEU A 170 -25.64 0.24 5.99
N ALA A 171 -25.13 -0.96 6.35
CA ALA A 171 -24.19 -1.11 7.46
C ALA A 171 -22.88 -0.36 7.19
N ASP A 172 -22.35 -0.44 5.97
CA ASP A 172 -21.12 0.27 5.58
C ASP A 172 -21.31 1.80 5.52
N MET A 173 -22.48 2.27 5.08
CA MET A 173 -22.85 3.69 5.16
C MET A 173 -22.90 4.19 6.60
N GLN A 174 -23.43 3.40 7.54
CA GLN A 174 -23.44 3.75 8.97
C GLN A 174 -22.03 3.80 9.56
N LYS A 175 -21.12 2.92 9.11
CA LYS A 175 -19.70 2.93 9.49
C LYS A 175 -18.89 4.05 8.84
N GLY A 176 -19.38 4.62 7.73
CA GLY A 176 -18.66 5.62 6.93
C GLY A 176 -17.47 5.05 6.14
N ARG A 177 -17.38 3.72 5.96
CA ARG A 177 -16.34 3.04 5.18
C ARG A 177 -16.83 1.68 4.65
N ILE A 178 -16.23 1.20 3.57
CA ILE A 178 -16.51 -0.13 2.98
C ILE A 178 -15.88 -1.23 3.85
N SER A 179 -16.65 -2.24 4.22
CA SER A 179 -16.15 -3.41 4.95
C SER A 179 -15.46 -4.39 4.00
N GLN A 180 -14.13 -4.41 4.02
CA GLN A 180 -13.32 -5.29 3.16
C GLN A 180 -13.09 -6.69 3.77
N SER A 181 -13.30 -6.85 5.08
CA SER A 181 -13.15 -8.13 5.80
C SER A 181 -14.30 -8.30 6.80
N ASP A 182 -14.57 -9.54 7.19
CA ASP A 182 -15.42 -9.81 8.34
C ASP A 182 -14.70 -9.38 9.63
N GLU A 183 -15.12 -8.24 10.19
CA GLU A 183 -14.56 -7.69 11.43
C GLU A 183 -14.90 -8.50 12.68
N SER A 184 -15.89 -9.39 12.62
CA SER A 184 -16.23 -10.28 13.74
C SER A 184 -15.30 -11.50 13.81
N ALA A 185 -14.65 -11.83 12.69
CA ALA A 185 -13.73 -12.96 12.60
C ALA A 185 -12.43 -12.73 13.36
N PHE A 186 -12.00 -11.49 13.58
CA PHE A 186 -10.71 -11.16 14.18
C PHE A 186 -10.84 -10.24 15.40
N GLU A 187 -10.04 -10.52 16.41
CA GLU A 187 -9.94 -9.75 17.65
C GLU A 187 -8.47 -9.66 18.08
N VAL A 188 -7.98 -8.44 18.22
CA VAL A 188 -6.59 -8.13 18.56
C VAL A 188 -6.25 -8.62 19.97
N GLY A 189 -5.30 -9.53 20.06
CA GLY A 189 -4.90 -10.24 21.28
C GLY A 189 -5.62 -11.56 21.53
N ARG A 190 -6.60 -11.94 20.69
CA ARG A 190 -7.27 -13.25 20.77
C ARG A 190 -6.85 -14.18 19.63
N ASN A 191 -6.89 -13.71 18.39
CA ASN A 191 -6.55 -14.51 17.20
C ASN A 191 -5.74 -13.75 16.13
N VAL A 192 -5.42 -12.47 16.38
CA VAL A 192 -4.35 -11.70 15.72
C VAL A 192 -3.52 -11.00 16.79
N ALA A 193 -2.23 -10.74 16.54
CA ALA A 193 -1.30 -10.18 17.54
C ALA A 193 -1.18 -11.04 18.80
N THR A 194 -1.04 -12.36 18.62
CA THR A 194 -1.06 -13.34 19.71
C THR A 194 0.31 -13.89 20.08
N THR A 195 1.41 -13.33 19.58
CA THR A 195 2.74 -13.78 20.00
C THR A 195 2.95 -13.44 21.48
N PRO A 196 3.27 -14.42 22.35
CA PRO A 196 3.39 -14.17 23.79
C PRO A 196 4.44 -13.11 24.10
N GLY A 197 4.07 -12.12 24.91
CA GLY A 197 4.94 -11.00 25.26
C GLY A 197 4.38 -10.19 26.41
N THR A 198 5.09 -9.14 26.77
CA THR A 198 4.76 -8.29 27.91
C THR A 198 5.13 -6.85 27.59
N VAL A 199 4.23 -5.91 27.89
CA VAL A 199 4.54 -4.48 27.87
C VAL A 199 5.47 -4.19 29.04
N VAL A 200 6.65 -3.65 28.75
CA VAL A 200 7.71 -3.37 29.73
C VAL A 200 7.97 -1.87 29.93
N PHE A 201 7.40 -1.04 29.05
CA PHE A 201 7.47 0.41 29.14
C PHE A 201 6.26 1.01 28.43
N GLU A 202 5.84 2.18 28.88
CA GLU A 202 4.85 2.99 28.18
C GLU A 202 5.05 4.47 28.47
N ASN A 203 4.70 5.30 27.50
CA ASN A 203 4.59 6.74 27.66
C ASN A 203 3.38 7.28 26.88
N ALA A 204 3.30 8.59 26.69
CA ALA A 204 2.19 9.21 25.95
C ALA A 204 2.10 8.77 24.48
N LEU A 205 3.20 8.33 23.86
CA LEU A 205 3.31 8.02 22.43
C LEU A 205 3.22 6.52 22.12
N PHE A 206 3.77 5.65 22.96
CA PHE A 206 3.85 4.22 22.65
C PHE A 206 3.93 3.32 23.88
N GLN A 207 3.62 2.05 23.68
CA GLN A 207 3.96 0.94 24.57
C GLN A 207 5.12 0.14 23.96
N LEU A 208 6.10 -0.28 24.77
CA LEU A 208 7.17 -1.17 24.34
C LEU A 208 6.87 -2.59 24.77
N ILE A 209 6.74 -3.50 23.81
CA ILE A 209 6.49 -4.91 24.04
C ILE A 209 7.82 -5.65 23.98
N GLN A 210 8.13 -6.46 25.00
CA GLN A 210 9.17 -7.48 24.95
C GLN A 210 8.50 -8.85 24.74
N TYR A 211 8.85 -9.56 23.67
CA TYR A 211 8.30 -10.89 23.42
C TYR A 211 9.00 -11.96 24.24
N THR A 212 8.24 -13.00 24.59
CA THR A 212 8.72 -14.15 25.35
C THR A 212 9.64 -14.99 24.46
N PRO A 213 10.88 -15.29 24.86
CA PRO A 213 11.78 -16.14 24.08
C PRO A 213 11.17 -17.51 23.78
N ALA A 214 11.33 -18.00 22.54
CA ALA A 214 10.91 -19.35 22.12
C ALA A 214 12.06 -20.38 22.11
N THR A 215 13.28 -19.96 22.45
CA THR A 215 14.51 -20.76 22.42
C THR A 215 15.24 -20.67 23.77
N ALA A 216 16.05 -21.68 24.10
CA ALA A 216 16.83 -21.69 25.35
C ALA A 216 17.98 -20.67 25.33
N THR A 217 18.53 -20.40 24.14
CA THR A 217 19.54 -19.38 23.89
C THR A 217 19.04 -18.39 22.84
N VAL A 218 19.49 -17.15 22.94
CA VAL A 218 19.18 -16.05 22.03
C VAL A 218 20.46 -15.31 21.68
N HIS A 219 20.45 -14.57 20.58
CA HIS A 219 21.52 -13.65 20.25
C HIS A 219 21.65 -12.55 21.31
N GLN A 220 22.89 -12.20 21.65
CA GLN A 220 23.24 -11.21 22.66
C GLN A 220 22.59 -9.84 22.42
N ARG A 221 22.58 -9.36 21.18
CA ARG A 221 22.04 -8.05 20.81
C ARG A 221 20.54 -8.15 20.50
N PRO A 222 19.67 -7.39 21.19
CA PRO A 222 18.24 -7.45 20.91
C PRO A 222 17.89 -6.83 19.56
N LEU A 223 16.74 -7.24 19.03
CA LEU A 223 16.07 -6.61 17.90
C LEU A 223 15.02 -5.62 18.39
N LEU A 224 15.12 -4.35 18.02
CA LEU A 224 14.08 -3.34 18.25
C LEU A 224 13.33 -3.05 16.95
N MET A 225 12.04 -3.39 16.92
CA MET A 225 11.15 -3.17 15.77
C MET A 225 10.34 -1.89 15.94
N VAL A 226 10.52 -0.98 14.98
CA VAL A 226 9.78 0.28 14.82
C VAL A 226 8.78 0.11 13.66
N PRO A 227 7.53 -0.30 13.93
CA PRO A 227 6.50 -0.39 12.91
C PRO A 227 6.05 1.00 12.45
N PRO A 228 5.25 1.11 11.37
CA PRO A 228 4.62 2.36 11.01
C PRO A 228 3.64 2.82 12.09
N CYS A 229 3.47 4.13 12.21
CA CYS A 229 2.38 4.76 12.96
C CYS A 229 1.16 5.07 12.07
N ILE A 230 1.23 4.73 10.77
CA ILE A 230 0.11 4.66 9.83
C ILE A 230 -0.37 3.21 9.83
N ASN A 231 -1.63 3.00 10.24
CA ASN A 231 -2.17 1.71 10.70
C ASN A 231 -1.37 1.15 11.89
N LYS A 232 -1.78 -0.03 12.37
CA LYS A 232 -1.26 -0.62 13.60
C LYS A 232 -0.11 -1.60 13.37
N PHE A 233 0.69 -1.84 14.41
CA PHE A 233 1.89 -2.67 14.30
C PHE A 233 1.64 -4.13 13.92
N TYR A 234 0.43 -4.65 14.22
CA TYR A 234 0.16 -6.09 14.16
C TYR A 234 0.14 -6.66 12.74
N ILE A 235 0.36 -5.86 11.71
CA ILE A 235 0.75 -6.38 10.40
C ILE A 235 2.03 -7.22 10.44
N LEU A 236 2.93 -6.93 11.38
CA LEU A 236 4.14 -7.71 11.63
C LEU A 236 3.89 -8.93 12.54
N ASP A 237 2.72 -9.00 13.18
CA ASP A 237 2.31 -10.05 14.11
C ASP A 237 0.83 -10.41 13.90
N LEU A 238 0.47 -10.85 12.68
CA LEU A 238 -0.92 -11.17 12.33
C LEU A 238 -1.35 -12.46 13.05
N GLN A 239 -1.42 -13.57 12.32
CA GLN A 239 -1.69 -14.89 12.88
C GLN A 239 -0.36 -15.63 13.11
N PRO A 240 -0.33 -16.67 13.95
CA PRO A 240 0.83 -17.51 14.16
C PRO A 240 1.59 -17.94 12.89
N GLU A 241 0.86 -18.25 11.81
CA GLU A 241 1.40 -18.77 10.56
C GLU A 241 2.00 -17.69 9.66
N ASN A 242 1.77 -16.41 9.96
CA ASN A 242 2.26 -15.28 9.18
C ASN A 242 2.78 -14.11 10.03
N SER A 243 3.16 -14.37 11.27
CA SER A 243 3.83 -13.41 12.14
C SER A 243 5.34 -13.35 11.89
N LEU A 244 5.83 -12.19 11.46
CA LEU A 244 7.26 -11.91 11.32
C LEU A 244 7.93 -11.80 12.70
N VAL A 245 7.22 -11.24 13.68
CA VAL A 245 7.66 -11.14 15.07
C VAL A 245 7.92 -12.54 15.64
N ARG A 246 6.94 -13.43 15.53
CA ARG A 246 7.06 -14.81 16.00
C ARG A 246 8.24 -15.50 15.33
N TYR A 247 8.37 -15.34 14.01
CA TYR A 247 9.49 -15.89 13.26
C TYR A 247 10.83 -15.39 13.82
N ALA A 248 11.00 -14.08 14.06
CA ALA A 248 12.24 -13.53 14.62
C ALA A 248 12.56 -14.07 16.01
N VAL A 249 11.54 -14.24 16.87
CA VAL A 249 11.68 -14.87 18.20
C VAL A 249 12.12 -16.34 18.07
N GLU A 250 11.50 -17.10 17.16
CA GLU A 250 11.85 -18.50 16.89
C GLU A 250 13.24 -18.65 16.26
N GLN A 251 13.75 -17.63 15.57
CA GLN A 251 15.15 -17.57 15.10
C GLN A 251 16.15 -17.18 16.20
N GLY A 252 15.74 -17.11 17.46
CA GLY A 252 16.64 -16.87 18.59
C GLY A 252 16.95 -15.40 18.84
N ASN A 253 16.07 -14.46 18.49
CA ASN A 253 16.26 -13.05 18.83
C ASN A 253 15.49 -12.67 20.11
N THR A 254 16.09 -11.84 20.97
CA THR A 254 15.29 -11.08 21.94
C THR A 254 14.62 -9.94 21.20
N VAL A 255 13.30 -10.00 21.03
CA VAL A 255 12.54 -9.03 20.21
C VAL A 255 11.80 -8.04 21.10
N PHE A 256 12.02 -6.76 20.83
CA PHE A 256 11.23 -5.64 21.32
C PHE A 256 10.47 -4.99 20.15
N LEU A 257 9.24 -4.55 20.39
CA LEU A 257 8.43 -3.87 19.37
C LEU A 257 7.71 -2.67 19.98
N MET A 258 7.74 -1.55 19.26
CA MET A 258 6.98 -0.36 19.63
C MET A 258 5.52 -0.48 19.16
N SER A 259 4.57 -0.35 20.07
CA SER A 259 3.15 -0.22 19.78
C SER A 259 2.74 1.24 19.93
N TRP A 260 2.67 1.96 18.81
CA TRP A 260 2.22 3.36 18.78
C TRP A 260 0.81 3.52 19.36
N ARG A 261 0.60 4.59 20.10
CA ARG A 261 -0.73 5.03 20.54
C ARG A 261 -1.47 5.64 19.35
N ASN A 262 -2.74 5.29 19.20
CA ASN A 262 -3.62 6.00 18.28
C ASN A 262 -3.92 7.40 18.86
N PRO A 263 -3.56 8.51 18.17
CA PRO A 263 -3.66 9.83 18.74
C PRO A 263 -5.12 10.25 18.95
N ASP A 264 -5.38 10.85 20.11
CA ASP A 264 -6.62 11.57 20.40
C ASP A 264 -6.36 13.09 20.39
N LEU A 265 -7.40 13.90 20.66
CA LEU A 265 -7.29 15.36 20.62
C LEU A 265 -6.27 15.91 21.64
N SER A 266 -5.92 15.18 22.69
CA SER A 266 -4.86 15.60 23.62
C SER A 266 -3.48 15.56 22.96
N MET A 267 -3.30 14.75 21.92
CA MET A 267 -2.05 14.54 21.20
C MET A 267 -1.93 15.37 19.91
N GLN A 268 -2.93 16.19 19.60
CA GLN A 268 -3.02 16.93 18.33
C GLN A 268 -1.86 17.91 18.05
N HIS A 269 -1.09 18.25 19.08
CA HIS A 269 0.05 19.18 19.00
C HIS A 269 1.39 18.48 18.77
N LEU A 270 1.43 17.14 18.82
CA LEU A 270 2.67 16.39 18.69
C LEU A 270 3.25 16.54 17.28
N THR A 271 4.57 16.62 17.24
CA THR A 271 5.36 16.92 16.05
C THR A 271 6.17 15.70 15.61
N TRP A 272 6.83 15.78 14.45
CA TRP A 272 7.78 14.76 14.03
C TRP A 272 8.92 14.57 15.05
N ASP A 273 9.40 15.66 15.64
CA ASP A 273 10.45 15.65 16.66
C ASP A 273 10.05 14.84 17.89
N ASP A 274 8.78 14.90 18.30
CA ASP A 274 8.27 14.12 19.45
C ASP A 274 8.32 12.61 19.16
N TYR A 275 7.94 12.18 17.95
CA TYR A 275 8.01 10.78 17.53
C TYR A 275 9.45 10.26 17.44
N VAL A 276 10.40 11.15 17.14
CA VAL A 276 11.84 10.82 17.13
C VAL A 276 12.41 10.78 18.55
N GLU A 277 12.27 11.85 19.33
CA GLU A 277 12.88 11.99 20.66
C GLU A 277 12.17 11.14 21.72
N GLN A 278 10.86 11.36 21.89
CA GLN A 278 10.06 10.69 22.92
C GLN A 278 9.51 9.33 22.44
N GLY A 279 9.62 9.04 21.14
CA GLY A 279 9.29 7.73 20.56
C GLY A 279 10.53 6.86 20.42
N VAL A 280 11.18 6.92 19.26
CA VAL A 280 12.23 5.94 18.90
C VAL A 280 13.49 6.06 19.74
N ILE A 281 13.99 7.26 20.01
CA ILE A 281 15.19 7.46 20.84
C ILE A 281 14.94 6.93 22.27
N GLU A 282 13.78 7.23 22.84
CA GLU A 282 13.39 6.68 24.15
C GLU A 282 13.27 5.16 24.13
N ALA A 283 12.67 4.57 23.09
CA ALA A 283 12.61 3.12 22.93
C ALA A 283 14.00 2.47 22.89
N ILE A 284 14.95 3.07 22.17
CA ILE A 284 16.35 2.62 22.12
C ILE A 284 16.95 2.61 23.54
N ARG A 285 16.82 3.71 24.28
CA ARG A 285 17.36 3.85 25.65
C ARG A 285 16.77 2.81 26.60
N VAL A 286 15.45 2.60 26.55
CA VAL A 286 14.77 1.60 27.38
C VAL A 286 15.26 0.18 27.05
N VAL A 287 15.42 -0.15 25.76
CA VAL A 287 15.93 -1.49 25.37
C VAL A 287 17.39 -1.66 25.79
N GLN A 288 18.23 -0.63 25.71
CA GLN A 288 19.61 -0.67 26.21
C GLN A 288 19.64 -0.91 27.74
N ASP A 289 18.79 -0.22 28.52
CA ASP A 289 18.69 -0.42 29.98
C ASP A 289 18.20 -1.83 30.35
N ILE A 290 17.21 -2.37 29.61
CA ILE A 290 16.69 -3.73 29.86
C ILE A 290 17.71 -4.81 29.48
N SER A 291 18.34 -4.68 28.31
CA SER A 291 19.24 -5.71 27.76
C SER A 291 20.68 -5.62 28.27
N GLY A 292 21.07 -4.46 28.82
CA GLY A 292 22.46 -4.16 29.17
C GLY A 292 23.40 -4.13 27.95
N GLN A 293 22.86 -4.00 26.73
CA GLN A 293 23.66 -3.93 25.51
C GLN A 293 23.79 -2.49 25.02
N ASP A 294 25.00 -2.07 24.66
CA ASP A 294 25.25 -0.76 24.07
C ASP A 294 24.68 -0.62 22.66
N LYS A 295 24.56 -1.74 21.93
CA LYS A 295 24.08 -1.78 20.55
C LYS A 295 22.96 -2.77 20.32
N LEU A 296 22.00 -2.36 19.50
CA LEU A 296 20.79 -3.12 19.14
C LEU A 296 20.75 -3.36 17.62
N ASN A 297 20.12 -4.45 17.19
CA ASN A 297 19.67 -4.59 15.82
C ASN A 297 18.41 -3.76 15.64
N MET A 298 18.45 -2.77 14.76
CA MET A 298 17.32 -1.87 14.51
C MET A 298 16.48 -2.39 13.36
N PHE A 299 15.17 -2.21 13.44
CA PHE A 299 14.24 -2.57 12.39
C PHE A 299 13.21 -1.46 12.20
N GLY A 300 12.93 -1.12 10.95
CA GLY A 300 11.87 -0.20 10.58
C GLY A 300 11.06 -0.70 9.40
N PHE A 301 9.75 -0.50 9.45
CA PHE A 301 8.82 -0.83 8.37
C PHE A 301 8.03 0.41 7.94
N CYS A 302 7.95 0.64 6.63
CA CYS A 302 7.26 1.81 6.06
C CYS A 302 7.75 3.12 6.71
N VAL A 303 6.85 4.00 7.17
CA VAL A 303 7.24 5.26 7.84
C VAL A 303 8.05 5.01 9.13
N GLY A 304 7.88 3.86 9.79
CA GLY A 304 8.71 3.47 10.94
C GLY A 304 10.20 3.36 10.58
N GLY A 305 10.50 2.95 9.34
CA GLY A 305 11.84 2.99 8.77
C GLY A 305 12.40 4.41 8.63
N THR A 306 11.57 5.34 8.12
CA THR A 306 11.95 6.75 8.00
C THR A 306 12.22 7.38 9.37
N ILE A 307 11.38 7.08 10.38
CA ILE A 307 11.53 7.61 11.74
C ILE A 307 12.79 7.03 12.41
N VAL A 308 13.02 5.71 12.35
CA VAL A 308 14.21 5.09 12.99
C VAL A 308 15.50 5.56 12.33
N SER A 309 15.56 5.70 11.01
CA SER A 309 16.73 6.27 10.34
C SER A 309 16.98 7.72 10.74
N THR A 310 15.92 8.52 10.90
CA THR A 310 16.05 9.90 11.39
C THR A 310 16.58 9.93 12.84
N ALA A 311 16.04 9.08 13.72
CA ALA A 311 16.50 8.95 15.10
C ALA A 311 17.97 8.53 15.20
N LEU A 312 18.42 7.57 14.37
CA LEU A 312 19.81 7.15 14.33
C LEU A 312 20.76 8.27 13.86
N ALA A 313 20.33 9.08 12.87
CA ALA A 313 21.11 10.24 12.43
C ALA A 313 21.19 11.32 13.52
N VAL A 314 20.10 11.60 14.24
CA VAL A 314 20.08 12.51 15.40
C VAL A 314 21.03 12.01 16.49
N LEU A 315 20.93 10.74 16.88
CA LEU A 315 21.82 10.15 17.88
C LEU A 315 23.29 10.19 17.45
N LYS A 316 23.56 9.97 16.16
CA LYS A 316 24.93 10.10 15.62
C LYS A 316 25.48 11.52 15.75
N ALA A 317 24.66 12.53 15.48
CA ALA A 317 25.04 13.94 15.66
C ALA A 317 25.35 14.26 17.14
N ARG A 318 24.66 13.59 18.07
CA ARG A 318 24.91 13.67 19.52
C ARG A 318 26.11 12.82 20.01
N GLY A 319 26.79 12.10 19.10
CA GLY A 319 27.94 11.25 19.42
C GLY A 319 27.58 9.83 19.89
N GLU A 320 26.32 9.43 19.79
CA GLU A 320 25.83 8.10 20.15
C GLU A 320 25.78 7.17 18.92
N ASN A 321 26.01 5.86 19.10
CA ASN A 321 25.93 4.89 18.00
C ASN A 321 25.29 3.56 18.43
N PRO A 322 23.97 3.56 18.72
CA PRO A 322 23.29 2.41 19.30
C PRO A 322 22.94 1.31 18.29
N ALA A 323 23.15 1.52 16.98
CA ALA A 323 22.83 0.51 15.98
C ALA A 323 24.00 -0.46 15.76
N ALA A 324 23.75 -1.76 15.94
CA ALA A 324 24.61 -2.84 15.46
C ALA A 324 24.34 -3.15 13.98
N SER A 325 23.07 -3.12 13.57
CA SER A 325 22.59 -3.23 12.20
C SER A 325 21.28 -2.47 12.04
N LEU A 326 20.86 -2.23 10.79
CA LEU A 326 19.59 -1.58 10.45
C LEU A 326 18.85 -2.39 9.38
N THR A 327 17.63 -2.83 9.67
CA THR A 327 16.71 -3.41 8.69
C THR A 327 15.67 -2.37 8.28
N LEU A 328 15.48 -2.13 6.98
CA LEU A 328 14.45 -1.27 6.42
C LEU A 328 13.57 -2.07 5.46
N LEU A 329 12.30 -2.26 5.81
CA LEU A 329 11.32 -2.94 4.96
C LEU A 329 10.40 -1.92 4.30
N THR A 330 10.34 -1.93 2.96
CA THR A 330 9.48 -1.06 2.13
C THR A 330 9.43 0.35 2.68
N THR A 331 10.61 0.97 2.81
CA THR A 331 10.81 2.26 3.47
C THR A 331 11.35 3.27 2.45
N PHE A 332 10.85 4.50 2.53
CA PHE A 332 11.46 5.63 1.83
C PHE A 332 12.50 6.33 2.72
N LEU A 333 13.69 6.51 2.18
CA LEU A 333 14.66 7.51 2.64
C LEU A 333 14.94 8.56 1.55
N ASP A 334 14.92 8.15 0.28
CA ASP A 334 14.77 9.03 -0.87
C ASP A 334 13.32 8.91 -1.38
N PHE A 335 12.59 10.03 -1.38
CA PHE A 335 11.22 10.13 -1.89
C PHE A 335 11.22 10.59 -3.37
N CYS A 336 12.15 10.07 -4.17
CA CYS A 336 12.33 10.46 -5.58
C CYS A 336 11.19 9.99 -6.50
N ASP A 337 10.52 8.92 -6.11
CA ASP A 337 9.33 8.39 -6.75
C ASP A 337 8.40 7.90 -5.65
N THR A 338 7.35 8.68 -5.36
CA THR A 338 6.38 8.39 -4.30
C THR A 338 5.23 7.50 -4.79
N GLY A 339 5.34 6.97 -6.01
CA GLY A 339 4.38 6.07 -6.60
C GLY A 339 3.01 6.72 -6.80
N ALA A 340 1.96 5.96 -6.53
CA ALA A 340 0.60 6.41 -6.82
C ALA A 340 0.15 7.60 -5.94
N LEU A 341 0.82 7.86 -4.81
CA LEU A 341 0.50 8.99 -3.93
C LEU A 341 0.83 10.35 -4.55
N ASP A 342 1.75 10.40 -5.51
CA ASP A 342 2.25 11.66 -6.10
C ASP A 342 1.13 12.54 -6.66
N VAL A 343 0.03 11.93 -7.10
CA VAL A 343 -1.16 12.65 -7.62
C VAL A 343 -1.86 13.52 -6.57
N PHE A 344 -1.63 13.26 -5.27
CA PHE A 344 -2.15 14.02 -4.14
C PHE A 344 -1.10 14.91 -3.47
N ILE A 345 0.09 15.01 -4.06
CA ILE A 345 1.20 15.80 -3.53
C ILE A 345 1.45 16.98 -4.47
N ASP A 346 1.02 18.17 -4.09
CA ASP A 346 1.45 19.42 -4.70
C ASP A 346 1.45 20.57 -3.68
N GLU A 347 2.15 21.66 -4.02
CA GLU A 347 2.31 22.81 -3.14
C GLU A 347 0.97 23.38 -2.64
N PRO A 348 -0.05 23.65 -3.49
CA PRO A 348 -1.37 24.09 -3.00
C PRO A 348 -2.04 23.12 -2.03
N GLN A 349 -2.04 21.82 -2.31
CA GLN A 349 -2.66 20.80 -1.45
C GLN A 349 -1.95 20.69 -0.11
N VAL A 350 -0.61 20.67 -0.10
CA VAL A 350 0.18 20.63 1.13
C VAL A 350 -0.04 21.90 1.95
N ALA A 351 0.01 23.08 1.33
CA ALA A 351 -0.22 24.35 2.02
C ALA A 351 -1.63 24.43 2.64
N LEU A 352 -2.66 23.88 1.98
CA LEU A 352 -4.01 23.80 2.53
C LEU A 352 -4.07 22.91 3.78
N ARG A 353 -3.37 21.76 3.75
CA ARG A 353 -3.26 20.87 4.93
C ARG A 353 -2.51 21.57 6.06
N GLU A 354 -1.42 22.28 5.77
CA GLU A 354 -0.67 23.04 6.76
C GLU A 354 -1.51 24.15 7.42
N GLN A 355 -2.29 24.90 6.63
CA GLN A 355 -3.20 25.91 7.16
C GLN A 355 -4.25 25.32 8.13
N THR A 356 -4.67 24.08 7.88
CA THR A 356 -5.73 23.41 8.64
C THR A 356 -5.19 22.64 9.85
N LEU A 357 -4.01 22.01 9.72
CA LEU A 357 -3.53 20.97 10.65
C LEU A 357 -2.19 21.30 11.32
N ALA A 358 -1.38 22.23 10.79
CA ALA A 358 -0.02 22.44 11.32
C ALA A 358 0.01 23.08 12.73
N LYS A 359 -1.09 23.68 13.19
CA LYS A 359 -1.22 24.30 14.53
C LYS A 359 -2.02 23.45 15.51
N GLY A 360 -2.35 22.21 15.15
CA GLY A 360 -3.24 21.34 15.90
C GLY A 360 -4.28 20.65 15.01
N GLY A 361 -5.09 19.78 15.58
CA GLY A 361 -5.97 18.87 14.86
C GLY A 361 -5.37 17.50 14.60
N LEU A 362 -6.20 16.61 14.06
CA LEU A 362 -5.82 15.24 13.71
C LEU A 362 -6.11 15.00 12.23
N MET A 363 -5.15 14.42 11.54
CA MET A 363 -5.43 13.73 10.29
C MET A 363 -6.09 12.39 10.64
N SER A 364 -7.37 12.23 10.34
CA SER A 364 -8.12 11.04 10.75
C SER A 364 -7.63 9.78 10.03
N GLY A 365 -7.72 8.63 10.69
CA GLY A 365 -7.42 7.34 10.05
C GLY A 365 -8.37 7.03 8.88
N ARG A 366 -9.58 7.60 8.90
CA ARG A 366 -10.56 7.52 7.81
C ARG A 366 -10.08 8.23 6.55
N ASP A 367 -9.58 9.46 6.67
CA ASP A 367 -9.09 10.25 5.53
C ASP A 367 -7.81 9.65 4.94
N LEU A 368 -6.92 9.14 5.79
CA LEU A 368 -5.75 8.38 5.35
C LEU A 368 -6.18 7.11 4.61
N GLY A 369 -7.06 6.31 5.21
CA GLY A 369 -7.58 5.08 4.62
C GLY A 369 -8.32 5.29 3.30
N SER A 370 -9.09 6.37 3.15
CA SER A 370 -9.78 6.70 1.89
C SER A 370 -8.80 7.06 0.79
N THR A 371 -7.74 7.81 1.12
CA THR A 371 -6.67 8.16 0.17
C THR A 371 -6.01 6.90 -0.34
N PHE A 372 -5.57 5.99 0.54
CA PHE A 372 -4.96 4.72 0.14
C PHE A 372 -5.92 3.81 -0.66
N SER A 373 -7.20 3.74 -0.27
CA SER A 373 -8.20 2.94 -0.99
C SER A 373 -8.46 3.47 -2.40
N SER A 374 -8.44 4.79 -2.58
CA SER A 374 -8.61 5.43 -3.90
C SER A 374 -7.45 5.13 -4.87
N LEU A 375 -6.27 4.76 -4.37
CA LEU A 375 -5.13 4.38 -5.20
C LEU A 375 -5.29 3.03 -5.90
N ARG A 376 -6.22 2.18 -5.45
CA ARG A 376 -6.57 0.90 -6.09
C ARG A 376 -8.09 0.67 -6.11
N PRO A 377 -8.84 1.46 -6.88
CA PRO A 377 -10.31 1.44 -6.84
C PRO A 377 -10.88 0.08 -7.27
N ASN A 378 -10.29 -0.58 -8.28
CA ASN A 378 -10.75 -1.90 -8.71
C ASN A 378 -10.62 -2.97 -7.61
N ASP A 379 -9.43 -3.07 -7.00
CA ASP A 379 -9.12 -4.11 -6.03
C ASP A 379 -9.79 -3.86 -4.67
N LEU A 380 -9.89 -2.60 -4.24
CA LEU A 380 -10.28 -2.22 -2.88
C LEU A 380 -11.68 -1.60 -2.76
N VAL A 381 -12.32 -1.23 -3.88
CA VAL A 381 -13.67 -0.62 -3.89
C VAL A 381 -14.62 -1.46 -4.77
N TRP A 382 -14.36 -1.55 -6.07
CA TRP A 382 -15.32 -2.09 -7.03
C TRP A 382 -15.53 -3.60 -6.91
N ASN A 383 -14.49 -4.37 -6.60
CA ASN A 383 -14.64 -5.81 -6.31
C ASN A 383 -15.62 -6.06 -5.14
N TYR A 384 -15.61 -5.20 -4.12
CA TYR A 384 -16.52 -5.30 -2.98
C TYR A 384 -17.94 -4.86 -3.33
N VAL A 385 -18.09 -3.79 -4.13
CA VAL A 385 -19.41 -3.39 -4.64
C VAL A 385 -20.05 -4.56 -5.39
N GLN A 386 -19.31 -5.19 -6.30
CA GLN A 386 -19.79 -6.31 -7.10
C GLN A 386 -20.10 -7.56 -6.26
N SER A 387 -19.23 -7.91 -5.32
CA SER A 387 -19.38 -9.12 -4.52
C SER A 387 -20.40 -8.94 -3.39
N ASN A 388 -20.25 -7.88 -2.58
CA ASN A 388 -20.96 -7.73 -1.33
C ASN A 388 -22.30 -7.04 -1.51
N TYR A 389 -22.37 -6.00 -2.36
CA TYR A 389 -23.59 -5.21 -2.52
C TYR A 389 -24.50 -5.77 -3.62
N LEU A 390 -23.93 -6.19 -4.76
CA LEU A 390 -24.75 -6.74 -5.85
C LEU A 390 -25.10 -8.23 -5.66
N LYS A 391 -24.19 -9.01 -5.07
CA LYS A 391 -24.36 -10.47 -4.92
C LYS A 391 -24.61 -10.93 -3.48
N GLY A 392 -24.69 -10.00 -2.51
CA GLY A 392 -25.01 -10.31 -1.11
C GLY A 392 -23.98 -11.21 -0.42
N LYS A 393 -22.77 -11.33 -0.97
CA LYS A 393 -21.72 -12.15 -0.37
C LYS A 393 -21.15 -11.43 0.85
N GLU A 394 -20.70 -12.22 1.82
CA GLU A 394 -19.95 -11.66 2.95
C GLU A 394 -18.51 -11.39 2.53
N PRO A 395 -17.90 -10.31 3.05
CA PRO A 395 -16.49 -10.07 2.83
C PRO A 395 -15.69 -11.25 3.38
N PRO A 396 -14.70 -11.76 2.64
CA PRO A 396 -13.92 -12.88 3.11
C PRO A 396 -13.12 -12.50 4.38
N ALA A 397 -13.01 -13.44 5.33
CA ALA A 397 -12.23 -13.26 6.54
C ALA A 397 -10.72 -13.33 6.23
N PHE A 398 -10.17 -12.22 5.75
CA PHE A 398 -8.73 -12.02 5.57
C PHE A 398 -8.20 -11.07 6.64
N ASP A 399 -7.20 -11.56 7.37
CA ASP A 399 -6.47 -10.84 8.41
C ASP A 399 -5.82 -9.53 7.88
N LEU A 400 -5.28 -9.57 6.65
CA LEU A 400 -4.70 -8.40 5.99
C LEU A 400 -5.71 -7.27 5.77
N LEU A 401 -6.93 -7.62 5.39
CA LEU A 401 -7.99 -6.65 5.14
C LEU A 401 -8.60 -6.15 6.45
N TYR A 402 -8.61 -7.00 7.49
CA TYR A 402 -8.95 -6.57 8.85
C TYR A 402 -7.94 -5.51 9.36
N TRP A 403 -6.64 -5.76 9.21
CA TRP A 403 -5.60 -4.78 9.52
C TRP A 403 -5.77 -3.47 8.74
N ASN A 404 -6.06 -3.55 7.44
CA ASN A 404 -6.24 -2.36 6.60
C ASN A 404 -7.43 -1.49 7.04
N GLY A 405 -8.51 -2.12 7.53
CA GLY A 405 -9.69 -1.43 8.05
C GLY A 405 -9.51 -0.84 9.45
N ASP A 406 -8.45 -1.21 10.17
CA ASP A 406 -8.13 -0.78 11.53
C ASP A 406 -7.08 0.33 11.53
N GLY A 407 -7.44 1.44 10.86
CA GLY A 407 -6.56 2.59 10.66
C GLY A 407 -6.25 3.38 11.92
N THR A 408 -5.23 4.24 11.83
CA THR A 408 -4.81 5.17 12.89
C THR A 408 -4.79 6.60 12.38
N GLY A 409 -5.07 7.56 13.26
CA GLY A 409 -4.86 8.97 12.95
C GLY A 409 -3.40 9.38 13.10
N LEU A 410 -3.08 10.60 12.66
CA LEU A 410 -1.80 11.26 12.93
C LEU A 410 -2.04 12.67 13.49
N PRO A 411 -1.23 13.14 14.44
CA PRO A 411 -1.22 14.54 14.83
C PRO A 411 -0.96 15.45 13.64
N GLY A 412 -1.71 16.55 13.52
CA GLY A 412 -1.64 17.48 12.41
C GLY A 412 -0.21 17.99 12.12
N PRO A 413 0.53 18.51 13.12
CA PRO A 413 1.90 19.00 12.92
C PRO A 413 2.87 17.90 12.43
N MET A 414 2.77 16.69 12.99
CA MET A 414 3.56 15.53 12.56
C MET A 414 3.26 15.16 11.10
N PHE A 415 1.98 15.09 10.73
CA PHE A 415 1.55 14.77 9.36
C PHE A 415 2.03 15.83 8.35
N CYS A 416 1.83 17.11 8.65
CA CYS A 416 2.26 18.21 7.78
C CYS A 416 3.78 18.22 7.59
N TRP A 417 4.55 18.03 8.67
CA TRP A 417 6.00 17.93 8.58
C TRP A 417 6.42 16.78 7.67
N TYR A 418 5.80 15.60 7.85
CA TYR A 418 6.11 14.41 7.05
C TYR A 418 5.81 14.66 5.57
N LEU A 419 4.64 15.21 5.26
CA LEU A 419 4.20 15.49 3.90
C LEU A 419 5.11 16.50 3.18
N ARG A 420 5.38 17.65 3.80
CA ARG A 420 6.25 18.70 3.25
C ARG A 420 7.68 18.19 3.04
N ASN A 421 8.30 17.73 4.11
CA ASN A 421 9.75 17.52 4.14
C ASN A 421 10.17 16.21 3.46
N THR A 422 9.24 15.27 3.26
CA THR A 422 9.53 14.01 2.56
C THR A 422 8.89 13.95 1.19
N TYR A 423 7.55 13.81 1.11
CA TYR A 423 6.86 13.62 -0.15
C TYR A 423 7.03 14.78 -1.14
N LEU A 424 6.89 16.03 -0.68
CA LEU A 424 6.93 17.18 -1.59
C LEU A 424 8.35 17.70 -1.86
N GLU A 425 9.12 17.98 -0.81
CA GLU A 425 10.44 18.60 -0.99
C GLU A 425 11.60 17.61 -1.03
N ASN A 426 11.36 16.34 -0.67
CA ASN A 426 12.36 15.28 -0.57
C ASN A 426 13.63 15.75 0.16
N SER A 427 13.43 16.44 1.28
CA SER A 427 14.47 17.14 2.03
C SER A 427 15.29 16.21 2.91
N LEU A 428 14.72 15.07 3.33
CA LEU A 428 15.35 14.13 4.26
C LEU A 428 16.65 13.52 3.73
N LYS A 429 16.74 13.28 2.41
CA LYS A 429 17.94 12.72 1.78
C LYS A 429 19.12 13.68 1.70
N VAL A 430 18.88 14.99 1.89
CA VAL A 430 19.89 16.04 1.71
C VAL A 430 20.60 16.28 3.05
N PRO A 431 21.89 15.92 3.20
CA PRO A 431 22.61 16.05 4.47
C PRO A 431 22.53 17.47 5.03
N GLY A 432 22.08 17.59 6.28
CA GLY A 432 21.99 18.86 7.01
C GLY A 432 20.86 19.81 6.57
N LYS A 433 20.01 19.42 5.62
CA LYS A 433 18.87 20.27 5.19
C LYS A 433 17.83 20.37 6.31
N LEU A 434 17.47 19.25 6.92
CA LEU A 434 16.49 19.18 8.00
C LEU A 434 17.15 19.30 9.38
N THR A 435 16.46 19.95 10.30
CA THR A 435 16.75 19.91 11.73
C THR A 435 15.63 19.15 12.43
N VAL A 436 15.97 18.11 13.18
CA VAL A 436 15.03 17.27 13.92
C VAL A 436 15.60 17.02 15.32
N ALA A 437 14.77 17.22 16.34
CA ALA A 437 15.15 17.10 17.75
C ALA A 437 16.43 17.90 18.08
N GLY A 438 16.52 19.12 17.52
CA GLY A 438 17.66 20.03 17.69
C GLY A 438 18.89 19.72 16.84
N GLU A 439 18.95 18.59 16.14
CA GLU A 439 20.13 18.15 15.39
C GLU A 439 19.94 18.22 13.88
N LYS A 440 21.05 18.45 13.16
CA LYS A 440 21.08 18.41 11.70
C LYS A 440 21.09 16.95 11.23
N VAL A 441 20.09 16.56 10.43
CA VAL A 441 19.93 15.18 9.98
C VAL A 441 20.84 14.90 8.78
N ASP A 442 21.70 13.90 8.90
CA ASP A 442 22.51 13.34 7.82
C ASP A 442 22.44 11.81 7.86
N LEU A 443 21.67 11.21 6.94
CA LEU A 443 21.52 9.76 6.84
C LEU A 443 22.82 9.03 6.51
N SER A 444 23.78 9.70 5.85
CA SER A 444 25.07 9.11 5.52
C SER A 444 25.98 8.90 6.72
N SER A 445 25.64 9.53 7.86
CA SER A 445 26.38 9.42 9.12
C SER A 445 26.09 8.13 9.88
N ILE A 446 24.98 7.44 9.58
CA ILE A 446 24.60 6.17 10.19
C ILE A 446 25.69 5.13 9.89
N ASP A 447 26.31 4.60 10.95
CA ASP A 447 27.43 3.66 10.87
C ASP A 447 27.02 2.27 11.38
N ALA A 448 26.16 1.63 10.58
CA ALA A 448 25.66 0.27 10.80
C ALA A 448 25.39 -0.42 9.45
N PRO A 449 25.72 -1.71 9.27
CA PRO A 449 25.30 -2.49 8.12
C PRO A 449 23.78 -2.45 7.94
N ALA A 450 23.30 -2.35 6.70
CA ALA A 450 21.90 -2.16 6.39
C ALA A 450 21.33 -3.31 5.55
N PHE A 451 20.24 -3.92 6.00
CA PHE A 451 19.40 -4.81 5.20
C PHE A 451 18.19 -4.02 4.69
N ILE A 452 18.11 -3.82 3.38
CA ILE A 452 17.10 -2.98 2.74
C ILE A 452 16.24 -3.91 1.87
N TYR A 453 14.93 -3.81 2.05
CA TYR A 453 13.96 -4.64 1.34
C TYR A 453 12.94 -3.78 0.60
N GLY A 454 12.64 -4.15 -0.65
CA GLY A 454 11.48 -3.68 -1.40
C GLY A 454 10.66 -4.84 -1.95
N SER A 455 9.41 -4.60 -2.34
CA SER A 455 8.60 -5.59 -3.08
C SER A 455 8.41 -5.15 -4.53
N ARG A 456 8.60 -6.08 -5.48
CA ARG A 456 8.67 -5.81 -6.92
C ARG A 456 7.41 -5.15 -7.48
N GLU A 457 6.24 -5.58 -7.02
CA GLU A 457 4.95 -5.03 -7.42
C GLU A 457 4.38 -4.07 -6.36
N ASP A 458 5.22 -3.48 -5.51
CA ASP A 458 4.81 -2.43 -4.57
C ASP A 458 4.52 -1.11 -5.30
N HIS A 459 3.34 -0.55 -5.08
CA HIS A 459 2.92 0.73 -5.67
C HIS A 459 2.79 1.84 -4.60
N ILE A 460 2.93 1.47 -3.31
CA ILE A 460 2.95 2.39 -2.19
C ILE A 460 4.38 2.87 -1.97
N VAL A 461 5.32 1.92 -1.97
CA VAL A 461 6.77 2.19 -1.92
C VAL A 461 7.41 1.51 -3.12
N PRO A 462 7.44 2.16 -4.30
CA PRO A 462 8.10 1.61 -5.47
C PRO A 462 9.51 1.13 -5.13
N TRP A 463 9.84 -0.11 -5.51
CA TRP A 463 11.08 -0.73 -5.05
C TRP A 463 12.34 0.02 -5.51
N GLY A 464 12.27 0.77 -6.61
CA GLY A 464 13.35 1.65 -7.07
C GLY A 464 13.66 2.77 -6.08
N ALA A 465 12.63 3.35 -5.45
CA ALA A 465 12.80 4.35 -4.40
C ALA A 465 13.31 3.71 -3.08
N ALA A 466 12.84 2.51 -2.74
CA ALA A 466 13.44 1.75 -1.63
C ALA A 466 14.94 1.46 -1.90
N TYR A 467 15.29 1.07 -3.13
CA TYR A 467 16.66 0.80 -3.57
C TYR A 467 17.56 2.05 -3.51
N ALA A 468 17.01 3.24 -3.78
CA ALA A 468 17.75 4.50 -3.69
C ALA A 468 18.34 4.75 -2.29
N SER A 469 17.77 4.16 -1.23
CA SER A 469 18.33 4.17 0.13
C SER A 469 19.76 3.61 0.20
N THR A 470 20.14 2.70 -0.71
CA THR A 470 21.49 2.11 -0.77
C THR A 470 22.58 3.13 -1.09
N ALA A 471 22.23 4.26 -1.71
CA ALA A 471 23.16 5.36 -2.00
C ALA A 471 23.27 6.37 -0.84
N LEU A 472 22.25 6.43 0.03
CA LEU A 472 22.22 7.33 1.18
C LEU A 472 22.91 6.73 2.41
N LEU A 473 22.72 5.44 2.64
CA LEU A 473 23.30 4.71 3.76
C LEU A 473 24.69 4.19 3.42
N ASN A 474 25.63 4.25 4.36
CA ASN A 474 26.98 3.74 4.19
C ASN A 474 27.67 4.11 2.84
N PRO A 475 27.60 5.36 2.33
CA PRO A 475 28.10 5.68 0.99
C PRO A 475 29.62 5.44 0.84
N LYS A 476 30.37 5.46 1.96
CA LYS A 476 31.81 5.12 2.01
C LYS A 476 32.08 3.61 2.10
N LYS A 477 31.06 2.81 2.45
CA LYS A 477 31.13 1.35 2.64
C LYS A 477 29.91 0.68 1.98
N PRO A 478 29.69 0.83 0.66
CA PRO A 478 28.46 0.37 -0.01
C PRO A 478 28.23 -1.15 0.12
N LYS A 479 29.28 -1.94 0.37
CA LYS A 479 29.18 -3.38 0.65
C LYS A 479 28.53 -3.73 1.99
N ALA A 480 28.40 -2.77 2.90
CA ALA A 480 27.69 -2.93 4.16
C ALA A 480 26.16 -2.89 3.97
N ASN A 481 25.70 -2.48 2.79
CA ASN A 481 24.29 -2.51 2.43
C ASN A 481 23.97 -3.79 1.65
N ARG A 482 22.92 -4.49 2.09
CA ARG A 482 22.34 -5.65 1.41
C ARG A 482 20.94 -5.28 0.96
N PHE A 483 20.70 -5.26 -0.35
CA PHE A 483 19.36 -5.08 -0.89
C PHE A 483 18.74 -6.42 -1.29
N ILE A 484 17.48 -6.63 -0.92
CA ILE A 484 16.68 -7.80 -1.28
C ILE A 484 15.35 -7.32 -1.88
N LEU A 485 14.96 -7.91 -3.02
CA LEU A 485 13.70 -7.59 -3.67
C LEU A 485 12.76 -8.79 -3.53
N GLY A 486 11.63 -8.66 -2.84
CA GLY A 486 10.63 -9.73 -2.78
C GLY A 486 9.63 -9.64 -3.92
N ALA A 487 9.06 -10.77 -4.33
CA ALA A 487 7.90 -10.77 -5.22
C ALA A 487 6.62 -10.31 -4.50
N SER A 488 5.59 -9.96 -5.26
CA SER A 488 4.29 -9.42 -4.87
C SER A 488 4.31 -7.94 -4.44
N GLY A 489 3.14 -7.45 -3.99
CA GLY A 489 2.94 -6.07 -3.58
C GLY A 489 3.27 -5.80 -2.11
N HIS A 490 3.09 -4.55 -1.68
CA HIS A 490 3.51 -4.00 -0.38
C HIS A 490 3.42 -4.98 0.80
N ILE A 491 2.23 -5.49 1.10
CA ILE A 491 2.03 -6.39 2.25
C ILE A 491 2.28 -7.85 1.89
N ALA A 492 1.79 -8.32 0.73
CA ALA A 492 1.88 -9.72 0.34
C ALA A 492 3.32 -10.19 -0.01
N GLY A 493 4.23 -9.24 -0.28
CA GLY A 493 5.65 -9.48 -0.45
C GLY A 493 6.41 -9.43 0.87
N VAL A 494 6.16 -8.42 1.71
CA VAL A 494 6.77 -8.29 3.05
C VAL A 494 6.37 -9.46 3.95
N ILE A 495 5.06 -9.71 4.06
CA ILE A 495 4.49 -10.78 4.88
C ILE A 495 4.38 -12.06 4.04
N ASN A 496 5.54 -12.64 3.74
CA ASN A 496 5.66 -13.92 3.04
C ASN A 496 6.32 -14.95 3.96
N PRO A 497 5.56 -15.77 4.71
CA PRO A 497 6.13 -16.65 5.72
C PRO A 497 6.99 -17.77 5.13
N ALA A 498 8.15 -18.02 5.76
CA ALA A 498 9.10 -19.05 5.31
C ALA A 498 8.48 -20.45 5.21
N SER A 499 7.56 -20.80 6.12
CA SER A 499 6.88 -22.09 6.17
C SER A 499 6.01 -22.38 4.94
N LYS A 500 5.46 -21.35 4.30
CA LYS A 500 4.51 -21.51 3.18
C LYS A 500 5.19 -21.74 1.83
N LYS A 501 6.51 -21.49 1.71
CA LYS A 501 7.32 -21.67 0.49
C LYS A 501 6.67 -21.09 -0.78
N LYS A 502 5.99 -19.95 -0.65
CA LYS A 502 5.35 -19.25 -1.76
C LYS A 502 6.29 -18.20 -2.35
N ARG A 503 6.06 -17.87 -3.63
CA ARG A 503 6.70 -16.77 -4.36
C ARG A 503 8.22 -16.96 -4.49
N SER A 504 8.93 -15.84 -4.67
CA SER A 504 10.37 -15.75 -4.83
C SER A 504 10.87 -14.40 -4.29
N TYR A 505 12.19 -14.28 -4.21
CA TYR A 505 12.89 -13.02 -3.98
C TYR A 505 14.15 -12.98 -4.83
N TRP A 506 14.70 -11.79 -5.05
CA TRP A 506 15.95 -11.57 -5.78
C TRP A 506 17.02 -11.05 -4.86
N SER A 507 18.25 -11.52 -5.07
CA SER A 507 19.45 -10.99 -4.46
C SER A 507 20.51 -10.77 -5.53
N ASN A 508 21.39 -9.78 -5.35
CA ASN A 508 22.48 -9.52 -6.29
C ASN A 508 23.82 -9.65 -5.57
N ASP A 509 24.33 -10.89 -5.55
CA ASP A 509 25.65 -11.22 -5.03
C ASP A 509 26.78 -10.86 -5.99
N ALA A 510 26.50 -10.69 -7.30
CA ALA A 510 27.49 -10.20 -8.28
C ALA A 510 28.00 -8.79 -7.91
N GLY A 511 27.20 -8.00 -7.18
CA GLY A 511 27.63 -6.75 -6.56
C GLY A 511 28.68 -6.88 -5.46
N LYS A 512 28.87 -8.06 -4.85
CA LYS A 512 29.86 -8.30 -3.78
C LYS A 512 31.29 -8.40 -4.30
N GLY A 513 31.47 -8.90 -5.53
CA GLY A 513 32.76 -9.28 -6.12
C GLY A 513 33.57 -8.18 -6.83
N ALA A 514 32.98 -7.04 -7.23
CA ALA A 514 33.67 -6.08 -8.11
C ALA A 514 33.51 -4.59 -7.77
N ARG A 515 32.84 -4.23 -6.66
CA ARG A 515 32.63 -2.80 -6.32
C ARG A 515 33.72 -2.30 -5.37
N THR A 516 34.71 -1.60 -5.91
CA THR A 516 35.60 -0.74 -5.11
C THR A 516 34.81 0.48 -4.62
N ALA A 517 35.28 1.18 -3.58
CA ALA A 517 34.64 2.42 -3.12
C ALA A 517 34.56 3.54 -4.20
N LYS A 518 35.23 3.35 -5.35
CA LYS A 518 35.23 4.26 -6.50
C LYS A 518 34.24 3.86 -7.61
N ALA A 519 33.59 2.70 -7.53
CA ALA A 519 32.63 2.28 -8.54
C ALA A 519 31.34 3.09 -8.40
N LYS A 520 30.79 3.56 -9.53
CA LYS A 520 29.50 4.26 -9.57
C LYS A 520 28.40 3.33 -9.01
N PRO A 521 27.49 3.81 -8.15
CA PRO A 521 26.33 3.03 -7.72
C PRO A 521 25.54 2.55 -8.95
N LEU A 522 25.11 1.29 -8.94
CA LEU A 522 24.19 0.78 -9.97
C LEU A 522 22.86 1.50 -9.86
N THR A 523 22.18 1.71 -11.00
CA THR A 523 20.75 2.04 -10.97
C THR A 523 19.93 0.83 -10.50
N ALA A 524 18.66 1.04 -10.19
CA ALA A 524 17.76 -0.05 -9.79
C ALA A 524 17.67 -1.10 -10.91
N GLU A 525 17.52 -0.67 -12.16
CA GLU A 525 17.43 -1.53 -13.34
C GLU A 525 18.69 -2.37 -13.52
N GLN A 526 19.87 -1.75 -13.41
CA GLN A 526 21.15 -2.46 -13.48
C GLN A 526 21.33 -3.46 -12.33
N TRP A 527 20.81 -3.14 -11.14
CA TRP A 527 20.79 -4.09 -10.04
C TRP A 527 19.91 -5.30 -10.36
N MET A 528 18.73 -5.07 -10.94
CA MET A 528 17.78 -6.13 -11.31
C MET A 528 18.32 -7.02 -12.43
N GLU A 529 18.95 -6.44 -13.47
CA GLU A 529 19.58 -7.19 -14.57
C GLU A 529 20.62 -8.19 -14.08
N GLY A 530 21.36 -7.85 -13.02
CA GLY A 530 22.36 -8.72 -12.40
C GLY A 530 21.85 -9.55 -11.21
N ALA A 531 20.56 -9.51 -10.89
CA ALA A 531 20.01 -10.19 -9.72
C ALA A 531 19.61 -11.64 -10.03
N THR A 532 19.84 -12.52 -9.06
CA THR A 532 19.45 -13.94 -9.11
C THR A 532 18.11 -14.11 -8.39
N GLU A 533 17.17 -14.79 -9.03
CA GLU A 533 15.91 -15.20 -8.40
C GLU A 533 16.10 -16.43 -7.51
N HIS A 534 15.51 -16.40 -6.32
CA HIS A 534 15.48 -17.47 -5.35
C HIS A 534 14.03 -17.80 -5.01
N VAL A 535 13.67 -19.10 -5.04
CA VAL A 535 12.31 -19.55 -4.73
C VAL A 535 12.06 -19.48 -3.22
N GLY A 536 10.87 -19.01 -2.83
CA GLY A 536 10.40 -18.96 -1.46
C GLY A 536 10.44 -17.57 -0.82
N SER A 537 10.42 -17.55 0.51
CA SER A 537 10.47 -16.33 1.30
C SER A 537 11.87 -15.75 1.40
N TRP A 538 11.97 -14.43 1.51
CA TRP A 538 13.19 -13.70 1.83
C TRP A 538 13.51 -13.69 3.34
N TRP A 539 12.57 -14.08 4.21
CA TRP A 539 12.77 -14.07 5.67
C TRP A 539 14.01 -14.85 6.14
N PRO A 540 14.38 -16.01 5.56
CA PRO A 540 15.62 -16.71 5.92
C PRO A 540 16.89 -15.87 5.66
N GLU A 541 16.90 -15.05 4.61
CA GLU A 541 18.04 -14.15 4.33
C GLU A 541 18.16 -13.03 5.35
N TRP A 542 17.02 -12.53 5.84
CA TRP A 542 16.97 -11.57 6.92
C TRP A 542 17.38 -12.19 8.26
N ALA A 543 16.92 -13.40 8.56
CA ALA A 543 17.34 -14.14 9.74
C ALA A 543 18.86 -14.38 9.76
N ALA A 544 19.44 -14.76 8.61
CA ALA A 544 20.89 -14.90 8.48
C ALA A 544 21.63 -13.57 8.72
N PHE A 545 21.11 -12.46 8.21
CA PHE A 545 21.66 -11.13 8.48
C PHE A 545 21.57 -10.73 9.96
N LEU A 546 20.46 -11.04 10.63
CA LEU A 546 20.33 -10.80 12.06
C LEU A 546 21.31 -11.64 12.87
N ALA A 547 21.49 -12.92 12.52
CA ALA A 547 22.46 -13.79 13.18
C ALA A 547 23.90 -13.28 13.02
N GLU A 548 24.28 -12.80 11.82
CA GLU A 548 25.59 -12.19 11.55
C GLU A 548 25.88 -10.99 12.49
N HIS A 549 24.84 -10.24 12.87
CA HIS A 549 24.97 -9.04 13.68
C HIS A 549 24.48 -9.21 15.14
N GLY A 550 24.02 -10.40 15.50
CA GLY A 550 23.42 -10.75 16.79
C GLY A 550 24.42 -10.84 17.96
N GLY A 551 25.71 -10.97 17.68
CA GLY A 551 26.73 -11.20 18.71
C GLY A 551 26.80 -12.68 19.10
N ALA A 552 27.30 -12.98 20.31
CA ALA A 552 27.35 -14.34 20.81
C ALA A 552 25.96 -14.85 21.19
N ASP A 553 25.76 -16.17 21.20
CA ASP A 553 24.57 -16.77 21.79
C ASP A 553 24.67 -16.74 23.32
N VAL A 554 23.62 -16.23 23.95
CA VAL A 554 23.48 -16.10 25.40
C VAL A 554 22.23 -16.81 25.87
N LYS A 555 22.15 -17.13 27.17
CA LYS A 555 20.95 -17.71 27.76
C LYS A 555 19.77 -16.74 27.59
N ALA A 556 18.61 -17.26 27.18
CA ALA A 556 17.40 -16.47 27.05
C ALA A 556 17.00 -15.80 28.39
N PRO A 557 16.55 -14.53 28.38
CA PRO A 557 16.06 -13.86 29.58
C PRO A 557 14.92 -14.64 30.24
N GLY A 558 15.03 -14.91 31.55
CA GLY A 558 14.04 -15.69 32.29
C GLY A 558 12.80 -14.89 32.74
N LYS A 559 12.84 -13.55 32.66
CA LYS A 559 11.73 -12.65 32.99
C LYS A 559 11.73 -11.46 32.03
N PRO A 560 10.56 -10.91 31.67
CA PRO A 560 10.48 -9.68 30.89
C PRO A 560 10.84 -8.46 31.75
N GLY A 561 11.37 -7.44 31.08
CA GLY A 561 11.77 -6.18 31.68
C GLY A 561 13.01 -6.29 32.56
N ASN A 562 13.19 -5.33 33.46
CA ASN A 562 14.22 -5.33 34.48
C ASN A 562 13.68 -4.67 35.77
N LYS A 563 14.54 -4.30 36.73
CA LYS A 563 14.11 -3.65 37.99
C LYS A 563 13.48 -2.27 37.77
N ARG A 564 13.93 -1.51 36.76
CA ARG A 564 13.45 -0.16 36.43
C ARG A 564 12.19 -0.22 35.55
N HIS A 565 12.16 -1.18 34.64
CA HIS A 565 11.11 -1.40 33.65
C HIS A 565 10.37 -2.69 33.99
N ALA A 566 9.54 -2.62 35.03
CA ALA A 566 8.76 -3.77 35.47
C ALA A 566 7.65 -4.11 34.45
N PRO A 567 7.25 -5.39 34.35
CA PRO A 567 6.08 -5.80 33.57
C PRO A 567 4.83 -4.99 33.89
N ILE A 568 4.15 -4.48 32.85
CA ILE A 568 2.93 -3.66 32.97
C ILE A 568 1.69 -4.52 32.68
N GLU A 569 1.60 -5.06 31.47
CA GLU A 569 0.48 -5.91 31.02
C GLU A 569 0.94 -6.89 29.93
N ALA A 570 0.13 -7.90 29.64
CA ALA A 570 0.44 -8.86 28.57
C ALA A 570 0.37 -8.19 27.19
N ALA A 571 1.20 -8.66 26.25
CA ALA A 571 1.03 -8.35 24.83
C ALA A 571 -0.39 -8.76 24.36
N PRO A 572 -0.99 -8.03 23.41
CA PRO A 572 -0.39 -6.99 22.58
C PRO A 572 -0.47 -5.57 23.17
N GLY A 573 -0.82 -5.45 24.46
CA GLY A 573 -1.02 -4.16 25.13
C GLY A 573 -2.38 -3.52 24.81
N ARG A 574 -2.70 -2.43 25.50
CA ARG A 574 -3.98 -1.71 25.37
C ARG A 574 -3.97 -0.64 24.27
N TYR A 575 -2.82 -0.06 23.92
CA TYR A 575 -2.77 1.01 22.91
C TYR A 575 -3.22 0.54 21.53
N VAL A 576 -2.83 -0.68 21.12
CA VAL A 576 -3.23 -1.26 19.83
C VAL A 576 -4.72 -1.59 19.74
N LYS A 577 -5.40 -1.76 20.88
CA LYS A 577 -6.83 -2.09 20.94
C LYS A 577 -7.73 -0.87 20.72
N VAL A 578 -7.18 0.35 20.80
CA VAL A 578 -7.91 1.58 20.54
C VAL A 578 -8.24 1.68 19.05
N ARG A 579 -9.53 1.71 18.69
CA ARG A 579 -9.97 1.96 17.31
C ARG A 579 -9.96 3.47 17.02
N ALA A 580 -9.72 3.85 15.77
CA ALA A 580 -9.95 5.22 15.32
C ALA A 580 -11.45 5.46 15.12
N ASP A 581 -11.94 6.65 15.49
CA ASP A 581 -13.33 7.07 15.30
C ASP A 581 -13.66 7.40 13.82
#